data_AF-A0A165XWY4-F1
#
_entry.id   AF-A0A165XWY4-F1
#
_cell.length_a   1.000
_cell.length_b   1.000
_cell.length_c   1.000
_cell.angle_alpha   90.00
_cell.angle_beta   90.00
_cell.angle_gamma   90.00
#
_symmetry.space_group_name_H-M   'P 1'
#
loop_
_entity.id
_entity.type
_entity.pdbx_description
1 polymer ?
#
loop_
_entity_poly.entity_id
_entity_poly.type
_entity_poly.pdbx_seq_one_letter_code
_entity_poly.pdbx_strand_id
1 'polypeptide(L)' 'MADKVNGKITNIELEMALDDMKSKLPYFIQNVALNAKLLKAKYDSLLDAGFTDEQAMDIVKTRPLYE' A
#
# COMPACT_ATOMS: atom_id res chain seq x y z
N MET A 1 39.05 10.77 -12.73
CA MET A 1 38.03 10.46 -13.76
C MET A 1 36.70 10.40 -13.03
N ALA A 2 35.93 11.48 -13.07
CA ALA A 2 34.61 11.51 -12.44
C ALA A 2 33.65 10.74 -13.35
N ASP A 3 33.19 9.58 -12.91
CA ASP A 3 32.12 8.86 -13.58
C ASP A 3 30.90 9.78 -13.62
N LYS A 4 30.60 10.30 -14.82
CA LYS A 4 29.38 11.03 -15.07
C LYS A 4 28.23 10.04 -14.88
N VAL A 5 27.52 10.16 -13.77
CA VAL A 5 26.29 9.42 -13.49
C VAL A 5 25.34 9.72 -14.65
N ASN A 6 25.21 8.77 -15.59
CA ASN A 6 24.46 8.96 -16.84
C ASN A 6 22.93 8.90 -16.62
N GLY A 7 22.48 8.94 -15.36
CA GLY A 7 21.09 8.83 -14.95
C GLY A 7 20.45 7.47 -15.24
N LYS A 8 21.21 6.49 -15.77
CA LYS A 8 20.70 5.16 -16.08
C LYS A 8 21.04 4.22 -14.93
N ILE A 9 20.01 3.60 -14.36
CA ILE A 9 20.14 2.50 -13.41
C ILE A 9 20.91 1.38 -14.09
N THR A 10 22.00 0.95 -13.46
CA THR A 10 22.79 -0.20 -13.90
C THR A 10 22.04 -1.51 -13.63
N ASN A 11 22.39 -2.58 -14.33
CA ASN A 11 21.76 -3.89 -14.08
C ASN A 11 21.94 -4.36 -12.62
N ILE A 12 23.09 -4.04 -12.01
CA ILE A 12 23.37 -4.38 -10.60
C ILE A 12 22.45 -3.60 -9.67
N GLU A 13 22.29 -2.29 -9.88
CA GLU A 13 21.36 -1.47 -9.08
C GLU A 13 19.90 -1.93 -9.24
N LEU A 14 19.52 -2.40 -10.44
CA LEU A 14 18.21 -2.98 -10.68
C LEU A 14 18.00 -4.29 -9.91
N GLU A 15 18.99 -5.19 -9.93
CA GLU A 15 18.96 -6.45 -9.17
C GLU A 15 18.87 -6.19 -7.67
N MET A 16 19.65 -5.23 -7.15
CA MET A 16 19.59 -4.81 -5.75
C MET A 16 18.22 -4.25 -5.37
N ALA A 17 17.60 -3.44 -6.24
CA ALA A 17 16.26 -2.92 -6.02
C ALA A 17 15.21 -4.04 -6.00
N LEU A 18 15.31 -5.02 -6.91
CA LEU A 18 14.40 -6.17 -6.96
C LEU A 18 14.52 -7.05 -5.72
N ASP A 19 15.74 -7.28 -5.24
CA ASP A 19 15.96 -8.09 -4.04
C ASP A 19 15.48 -7.37 -2.77
N ASP A 20 15.66 -6.05 -2.68
CA ASP A 20 15.07 -5.23 -1.62
C ASP A 20 13.52 -5.31 -1.65
N MET A 21 12.90 -5.18 -2.83
CA MET A 21 11.44 -5.32 -2.98
C MET A 21 10.96 -6.71 -2.56
N LYS A 22 11.63 -7.79 -2.99
CA LYS A 22 11.30 -9.16 -2.58
C LYS A 22 11.44 -9.35 -1.08
N SER A 23 12.46 -8.76 -0.46
CA SER A 23 12.67 -8.87 1.00
C SER A 23 11.54 -8.19 1.80
N LYS A 24 10.98 -7.10 1.26
CA LYS A 24 9.87 -6.35 1.88
C LYS A 24 8.49 -6.93 1.56
N LEU A 25 8.37 -7.72 0.49
CA LEU A 25 7.09 -8.26 0.02
C LEU A 25 6.31 -9.02 1.10
N PRO A 26 6.92 -9.90 1.93
CA PRO A 26 6.19 -10.58 3.00
C PRO A 26 5.55 -9.61 4.00
N TYR A 27 6.27 -8.55 4.37
CA TYR A 27 5.75 -7.49 5.24
C TYR A 27 4.59 -6.75 4.56
N PHE A 28 4.72 -6.39 3.28
CA PHE A 28 3.63 -5.76 2.54
C PHE A 28 2.38 -6.63 2.47
N ILE A 29 2.52 -7.94 2.22
CA ILE A 29 1.40 -8.88 2.20
C ILE A 29 0.69 -8.91 3.56
N GLN A 30 1.44 -8.99 4.66
CA GLN A 30 0.87 -8.97 6.01
C GLN A 30 0.17 -7.64 6.31
N ASN A 31 0.79 -6.53 5.94
CA ASN A 31 0.24 -5.19 6.14
C ASN A 31 -1.06 -4.98 5.33
N VAL A 32 -1.12 -5.44 4.08
CA VAL A 32 -2.34 -5.40 3.25
C VAL A 32 -3.47 -6.22 3.89
N ALA A 33 -3.16 -7.42 4.41
CA ALA A 33 -4.17 -8.25 5.06
C ALA A 33 -4.75 -7.59 6.33
N LEU A 34 -3.92 -6.94 7.14
CA LEU A 34 -4.37 -6.17 8.31
C LEU A 34 -5.21 -4.96 7.89
N ASN A 35 -4.77 -4.23 6.87
CA ASN A 35 -5.49 -3.09 6.33
C ASN A 35 -6.88 -3.48 5.81
N ALA A 36 -7.00 -4.60 5.09
CA ALA A 36 -8.29 -5.08 4.61
C ALA A 36 -9.28 -5.34 5.76
N LYS A 37 -8.81 -5.91 6.87
CA LYS A 37 -9.63 -6.13 8.08
C LYS A 37 -10.08 -4.82 8.71
N LEU A 38 -9.19 -3.83 8.80
CA LEU A 38 -9.51 -2.51 9.33
C LEU A 38 -10.57 -1.81 8.47
N LEU A 39 -10.42 -1.86 7.14
CA LEU A 39 -11.39 -1.27 6.21
C LEU A 39 -12.75 -1.92 6.33
N LYS A 40 -12.80 -3.26 6.45
CA LYS A 40 -14.04 -4.00 6.67
C LYS A 40 -14.70 -3.61 7.99
N ALA A 41 -13.94 -3.54 9.08
CA ALA A 41 -14.47 -3.12 10.38
C ALA A 41 -15.02 -1.69 10.36
N LYS A 42 -14.35 -0.76 9.66
CA LYS A 42 -14.84 0.61 9.47
C LYS A 42 -16.15 0.64 8.68
N TYR A 43 -16.21 -0.09 7.58
CA TYR A 43 -17.43 -0.22 6.77
C TYR A 43 -18.60 -0.76 7.62
N ASP A 44 -18.39 -1.83 8.38
CA ASP A 44 -19.42 -2.42 9.23
C ASP A 44 -19.89 -1.45 10.32
N SER A 45 -18.97 -0.75 10.96
CA SER A 45 -19.30 0.29 11.94
C SER A 45 -20.11 1.45 11.34
N LEU A 46 -19.94 1.77 10.06
CA LEU A 46 -20.73 2.81 9.39
C LEU A 46 -22.15 2.31 9.12
N LEU A 47 -22.33 1.06 8.69
CA LEU A 47 -23.65 0.48 8.54
C LEU A 47 -24.39 0.42 9.88
N ASP A 48 -23.71 0.00 10.95
CA ASP A 48 -24.29 -0.04 12.31
C ASP A 48 -24.69 1.35 12.82
N ALA A 49 -24.00 2.39 12.39
CA ALA A 49 -24.33 3.79 12.69
C ALA A 49 -25.47 4.35 11.83
N GLY A 50 -26.03 3.57 10.91
CA GLY A 50 -27.18 3.93 10.08
C GLY A 50 -26.82 4.61 8.76
N PHE A 51 -25.54 4.57 8.33
CA PHE A 51 -25.17 5.00 6.99
C PHE A 51 -25.68 4.03 5.93
N THR A 52 -25.97 4.53 4.74
CA THR A 52 -26.25 3.65 3.59
C THR A 52 -24.97 2.96 3.10
N ASP A 53 -25.14 1.87 2.34
CA ASP A 53 -24.04 1.17 1.71
C ASP A 53 -23.15 2.10 0.85
N GLU A 54 -23.79 2.94 0.02
CA GLU A 54 -23.09 3.91 -0.83
C GLU A 54 -22.27 4.90 0.00
N GLN A 55 -22.85 5.46 1.06
CA GLN A 55 -22.15 6.39 1.95
C GLN A 55 -20.97 5.73 2.66
N ALA A 56 -21.19 4.52 3.21
CA ALA A 56 -20.15 3.78 3.90
C ALA A 56 -18.97 3.45 2.97
N MET A 57 -19.27 3.05 1.74
CA MET A 57 -18.28 2.72 0.73
C MET A 57 -17.48 3.94 0.27
N ASP A 58 -18.13 5.10 0.07
CA ASP A 58 -17.44 6.35 -0.30
C ASP A 58 -16.48 6.82 0.81
N ILE A 59 -16.88 6.70 2.08
CA ILE A 59 -16.04 7.02 3.24
C ILE A 59 -14.83 6.08 3.35
N VAL A 60 -15.00 4.80 3.00
CA VAL A 60 -13.93 3.80 3.04
C VAL A 60 -12.92 4.01 1.91
N LYS A 61 -13.38 4.42 0.72
CA LYS A 61 -12.55 4.66 -0.46
C LYS A 61 -11.71 5.95 -0.40
N THR A 62 -12.20 6.97 0.31
CA THR A 62 -11.54 8.30 0.38
C THR A 62 -10.33 8.36 1.32
N ARG A 63 -9.98 7.23 1.94
CA ARG A 63 -8.78 7.07 2.77
C ARG A 63 -7.50 7.46 1.98
N PRO A 64 -6.55 8.17 2.60
CA PRO A 64 -5.21 8.32 2.04
C PRO A 64 -4.50 6.96 1.97
N LEU A 65 -3.73 6.73 0.90
CA LEU A 65 -2.98 5.48 0.70
C LEU A 65 -1.94 5.21 1.81
N TYR A 66 -1.57 6.25 2.57
CA TYR A 66 -0.63 6.19 3.68
C TYR A 66 -1.25 6.93 4.89
N GLU A 67 -1.62 6.18 5.92
CA GLU A 67 -1.91 6.67 7.28
C GLU A 67 -0.84 6.15 8.23
#